data_AF-A0A8C2IA11-F1
#
_entry.id   AF-A0A8C2IA11-F1
#
_cell.length_a   1.000
_cell.length_b   1.000
_cell.length_c   1.000
_cell.angle_alpha   90.00
_cell.angle_beta   90.00
_cell.angle_gamma   90.00
#
_symmetry.space_group_name_H-M   'P 1'
#
loop_
_entity.id
_entity.type
_entity.pdbx_description
1 polymer ?
#
loop_
_entity_poly.entity_id
_entity_poly.type
_entity_poly.pdbx_seq_one_letter_code
_entity_poly.pdbx_strand_id
1 'polypeptide(L)'
;ITLFFLFVFYLSVAVTDSVNVRLVGGHSRCAGRVEVLHRGQWGTVCDAGWDMTDAAVVCRELDCGEPVDALSDAHFGSGSGPIWINYVQCTGSESTLKNCWCVESWTVENL
;
A
#
# COMPACT_ATOMS: atom_id res chain seq x y z
N ILE A 1 19.79 -37.36 2.69
CA ILE A 1 19.08 -36.79 1.50
C ILE A 1 17.63 -36.43 1.86
N THR A 2 16.83 -37.35 2.42
CA THR A 2 15.41 -37.10 2.81
C THR A 2 15.22 -35.98 3.83
N LEU A 3 16.08 -35.87 4.85
CA LEU A 3 16.04 -34.78 5.84
C LEU A 3 16.50 -33.43 5.27
N PHE A 4 17.39 -33.44 4.29
CA PHE A 4 17.86 -32.22 3.61
C PHE A 4 16.73 -31.65 2.76
N PHE A 5 16.00 -32.50 2.03
CA PHE A 5 14.79 -32.07 1.32
C PHE A 5 13.73 -31.54 2.29
N LEU A 6 13.41 -32.23 3.39
CA LEU A 6 12.46 -31.72 4.38
C LEU A 6 12.90 -30.38 4.99
N PHE A 7 14.19 -30.18 5.28
CA PHE A 7 14.73 -28.90 5.77
C PHE A 7 14.64 -27.79 4.73
N VAL A 8 14.91 -28.10 3.46
CA VAL A 8 14.77 -27.17 2.33
C VAL A 8 13.28 -26.85 2.04
N PHE A 9 12.38 -27.82 2.21
CA PHE A 9 10.92 -27.63 2.15
C PHE A 9 10.37 -26.86 3.36
N TYR A 10 10.96 -27.02 4.56
CA TYR A 10 10.60 -26.27 5.75
C TYR A 10 11.13 -24.82 5.70
N LEU A 11 12.27 -24.61 5.03
CA LEU A 11 12.86 -23.28 4.79
C LEU A 11 12.20 -22.55 3.61
N SER A 12 11.50 -23.28 2.73
CA SER A 12 10.63 -22.68 1.71
C SER A 12 9.25 -22.30 2.25
N VAL A 13 9.12 -22.01 3.56
CA VAL A 13 8.11 -21.05 3.98
C VAL A 13 8.38 -19.84 3.11
N ALA A 14 7.56 -19.64 2.08
CA ALA A 14 7.53 -18.40 1.36
C ALA A 14 7.40 -17.36 2.45
N VAL A 15 8.45 -16.56 2.66
CA VAL A 15 8.25 -15.21 3.13
C VAL A 15 7.44 -14.63 2.00
N THR A 16 6.11 -14.83 2.04
CA THR A 16 5.20 -13.99 1.32
C THR A 16 5.50 -12.66 1.94
N ASP A 17 6.33 -11.87 1.26
CA ASP A 17 6.44 -10.46 1.54
C ASP A 17 4.99 -10.01 1.54
N SER A 18 4.47 -9.73 2.73
CA SER A 18 3.05 -9.58 2.91
C SER A 18 2.74 -8.28 2.22
N VAL A 19 2.30 -8.35 0.96
CA VAL A 19 1.98 -7.17 0.17
C VAL A 19 0.91 -6.44 0.97
N ASN A 20 1.33 -5.35 1.58
CA ASN A 20 0.54 -4.65 2.56
C ASN A 20 -0.31 -3.57 1.89
N VAL A 21 -0.30 -3.51 0.56
CA VAL A 21 -0.99 -2.55 -0.28
C VAL A 21 -1.75 -3.31 -1.35
N ARG A 22 -2.95 -2.85 -1.72
CA ARG A 22 -3.70 -3.37 -2.87
C ARG A 22 -4.41 -2.24 -3.61
N LEU A 23 -4.71 -2.48 -4.88
CA LEU A 23 -5.54 -1.62 -5.71
C LEU A 23 -6.93 -2.24 -5.90
N VAL A 24 -7.98 -1.46 -5.64
CA VAL A 24 -9.38 -1.92 -5.69
C VAL A 24 -10.21 -1.02 -6.61
N GLY A 25 -11.10 -1.61 -7.40
CA GLY A 25 -12.09 -0.86 -8.19
C GLY A 25 -11.60 -0.34 -9.55
N GLY A 26 -10.36 -0.64 -9.95
CA GLY A 26 -9.88 -0.36 -11.30
C GLY A 26 -10.04 -1.55 -12.26
N HIS A 27 -9.78 -1.30 -13.53
CA HIS A 27 -9.95 -2.27 -14.63
C HIS A 27 -8.77 -3.24 -14.79
N SER A 28 -7.73 -3.13 -13.97
CA SER A 28 -6.53 -3.97 -14.01
C SER A 28 -5.92 -4.13 -12.62
N ARG A 29 -4.97 -5.06 -12.47
CA ARG A 29 -4.18 -5.22 -11.23
C ARG A 29 -3.37 -3.99 -10.84
N CYS A 30 -3.14 -3.06 -11.77
CA CYS A 30 -2.30 -1.87 -11.62
C CYS A 30 -3.10 -0.57 -11.64
N ALA A 31 -4.42 -0.64 -11.45
CA ALA A 31 -5.29 0.52 -11.37
C ALA A 31 -6.31 0.32 -10.26
N GLY A 32 -6.56 1.36 -9.46
CA GLY A 32 -7.59 1.33 -8.43
C GLY A 32 -7.32 2.28 -7.28
N ARG A 33 -8.25 2.29 -6.34
CA ARG A 33 -8.09 2.91 -5.01
C ARG A 33 -7.05 2.13 -4.23
N VAL A 34 -6.13 2.85 -3.59
CA VAL A 34 -5.11 2.28 -2.72
C VAL A 34 -5.71 1.91 -1.37
N GLU A 35 -5.49 0.68 -0.93
CA GLU A 35 -5.85 0.19 0.40
C GLU A 35 -4.64 -0.46 1.06
N VAL A 36 -4.49 -0.25 2.38
CA VAL A 36 -3.36 -0.72 3.17
C VAL A 36 -3.84 -1.73 4.22
N LEU A 37 -3.10 -2.82 4.40
CA LEU A 37 -3.36 -3.81 5.44
C LEU A 37 -2.63 -3.41 6.72
N HIS A 38 -3.36 -3.10 7.79
CA HIS A 38 -2.79 -2.83 9.11
C HIS A 38 -3.50 -3.70 10.16
N ARG A 39 -2.72 -4.44 10.96
CA ARG A 39 -3.24 -5.34 12.03
C ARG A 39 -4.35 -6.29 11.57
N GLY A 40 -4.24 -6.82 10.34
CA GLY A 40 -5.21 -7.78 9.79
C GLY A 40 -6.47 -7.14 9.20
N GLN A 41 -6.57 -5.82 9.19
CA GLN A 41 -7.71 -5.08 8.62
C GLN A 41 -7.26 -4.16 7.49
N TRP A 42 -7.97 -4.23 6.37
CA TRP A 42 -7.81 -3.31 5.25
C TRP A 42 -8.44 -1.96 5.58
N GLY A 43 -7.76 -0.89 5.20
CA GLY A 43 -8.26 0.48 5.34
C GLY A 43 -7.76 1.35 4.20
N THR A 44 -8.30 2.56 4.13
CA THR A 44 -8.07 3.50 3.04
C THR A 44 -6.91 4.44 3.33
N VAL A 45 -6.48 5.13 2.28
CA VAL A 45 -5.53 6.25 2.32
C VAL A 45 -6.30 7.52 1.96
N CYS A 46 -6.09 8.60 2.69
CA CYS A 46 -6.63 9.92 2.37
C CYS A 46 -5.94 10.47 1.12
N ASP A 47 -6.68 11.21 0.30
CA ASP A 47 -6.18 11.82 -0.94
C ASP A 47 -5.44 13.15 -0.70
N ALA A 48 -5.51 13.71 0.51
CA ALA A 48 -4.76 14.90 0.87
C ALA A 48 -3.25 14.67 0.72
N GLY A 49 -2.62 15.43 -0.19
CA GLY A 49 -1.19 15.32 -0.48
C GLY A 49 -0.82 14.21 -1.46
N TRP A 50 -1.79 13.40 -1.91
CA TRP A 50 -1.55 12.30 -2.86
C TRP A 50 -1.04 12.82 -4.20
N ASP A 51 0.15 12.37 -4.60
CA ASP A 51 0.76 12.78 -5.86
C ASP A 51 1.40 11.64 -6.66
N MET A 52 2.07 11.99 -7.77
CA MET A 52 2.76 11.03 -8.65
C MET A 52 3.92 10.31 -7.95
N THR A 53 4.55 10.95 -6.97
CA THR A 53 5.64 10.36 -6.18
C THR A 53 5.12 9.24 -5.29
N ASP A 54 3.97 9.47 -4.64
CA ASP A 54 3.30 8.45 -3.83
C ASP A 54 2.81 7.28 -4.70
N ALA A 55 2.21 7.60 -5.85
CA ALA A 55 1.77 6.61 -6.82
C ALA A 55 2.95 5.75 -7.34
N ALA A 56 4.13 6.34 -7.54
CA ALA A 56 5.32 5.62 -7.97
C ALA A 56 5.80 4.60 -6.92
N VAL A 57 5.72 4.94 -5.63
CA VAL A 57 6.01 3.99 -4.54
C VAL A 57 5.05 2.81 -4.58
N VAL A 58 3.74 3.06 -4.74
CA VAL A 58 2.74 1.98 -4.84
C VAL A 58 2.93 1.12 -6.08
N CYS A 59 3.14 1.72 -7.25
CA CYS A 59 3.35 0.98 -8.48
C CYS A 59 4.62 0.11 -8.40
N ARG A 60 5.69 0.61 -7.77
CA ARG A 60 6.90 -0.19 -7.52
C ARG A 60 6.65 -1.33 -6.52
N GLU A 61 5.94 -1.06 -5.42
CA GLU A 61 5.58 -2.08 -4.42
C GLU A 61 4.74 -3.23 -5.01
N LEU A 62 3.94 -2.93 -6.04
CA LEU A 62 3.05 -3.89 -6.72
C LEU A 62 3.59 -4.46 -8.04
N ASP A 63 4.83 -4.11 -8.40
CA ASP A 63 5.47 -4.50 -9.67
C ASP A 63 4.62 -4.11 -10.91
N CYS A 64 4.13 -2.87 -10.90
CA CYS A 64 3.26 -2.29 -11.91
C CYS A 64 3.97 -1.31 -12.87
N GLY A 65 5.27 -1.08 -12.68
CA GLY A 65 6.06 -0.13 -13.46
C GLY A 65 5.89 1.32 -12.98
N GLU A 66 6.04 2.28 -13.90
CA GLU A 66 5.83 3.70 -13.60
C GLU A 66 4.35 4.07 -13.59
N PRO A 67 3.91 4.96 -12.68
CA PRO A 67 2.53 5.41 -12.62
C PRO A 67 2.19 6.26 -13.85
N VAL A 68 0.96 6.10 -14.35
CA VAL A 68 0.43 6.93 -15.45
C VAL A 68 -0.27 8.18 -14.90
N ASP A 69 -0.99 8.04 -13.78
CA ASP A 69 -1.75 9.09 -13.12
C ASP A 69 -1.79 8.87 -11.60
N ALA A 70 -2.00 9.95 -10.85
CA ALA A 70 -2.30 9.96 -9.42
C ALA A 70 -3.69 10.58 -9.20
N LEU A 71 -4.72 9.74 -9.13
CA LEU A 71 -6.12 10.17 -9.08
C LEU A 71 -6.63 10.30 -7.63
N SER A 72 -7.28 11.43 -7.32
CA SER A 72 -7.88 11.76 -6.01
C SER A 72 -9.42 11.64 -6.02
N ASP A 73 -10.09 12.16 -4.99
CA ASP A 73 -11.55 12.38 -4.94
C ASP A 73 -12.37 11.10 -5.15
N ALA A 74 -11.84 9.99 -4.63
CA ALA A 74 -12.45 8.67 -4.72
C ALA A 74 -12.83 8.26 -6.17
N HIS A 75 -12.00 8.57 -7.16
CA HIS A 75 -12.23 8.24 -8.57
C HIS A 75 -12.59 6.76 -8.81
N PHE A 76 -11.98 5.82 -8.08
CA PHE A 76 -12.29 4.38 -8.13
C PHE A 76 -13.36 3.93 -7.12
N GLY A 77 -14.20 4.88 -6.67
CA GLY A 77 -15.17 4.74 -5.60
C GLY A 77 -14.57 4.92 -4.22
N SER A 78 -15.41 5.31 -3.25
CA SER A 78 -15.01 5.43 -1.85
C SER A 78 -14.69 4.05 -1.27
N GLY A 79 -13.65 3.97 -0.43
CA GLY A 79 -13.39 2.76 0.32
C GLY A 79 -14.28 2.63 1.55
N SER A 80 -14.25 1.45 2.16
CA SER A 80 -14.95 1.15 3.42
C SER A 80 -13.94 0.76 4.49
N GLY A 81 -14.21 1.11 5.74
CA GLY A 81 -13.32 0.82 6.86
C GLY A 81 -12.53 2.04 7.33
N PRO A 82 -11.51 1.83 8.17
CA PRO A 82 -10.73 2.92 8.74
C PRO A 82 -9.83 3.58 7.70
N ILE A 83 -9.51 4.86 7.92
CA ILE A 83 -8.43 5.53 7.22
C ILE A 83 -7.13 5.23 7.98
N TRP A 84 -6.20 4.51 7.36
CA TRP A 84 -4.93 4.17 8.01
C TRP A 84 -3.87 5.24 7.83
N ILE A 85 -3.94 6.00 6.73
CA ILE A 85 -2.98 7.04 6.40
C ILE A 85 -3.75 8.29 5.99
N ASN A 86 -3.57 9.40 6.72
CA ASN A 86 -4.30 10.65 6.52
C ASN A 86 -3.60 11.66 5.61
N TYR A 87 -2.28 11.57 5.50
CA TYR A 87 -1.47 12.42 4.64
C TYR A 87 -0.19 11.67 4.29
N VAL A 88 -0.01 11.36 3.01
CA VAL A 88 1.18 10.66 2.51
C VAL A 88 2.13 11.71 1.94
N GLN A 89 3.41 11.62 2.29
CA GLN A 89 4.48 12.31 1.57
C GLN A 89 5.64 11.35 1.38
N CYS A 90 5.66 10.67 0.24
CA CYS A 90 6.80 9.88 -0.17
C CYS A 90 7.90 10.79 -0.76
N THR A 91 9.16 10.39 -0.55
CA THR A 91 10.31 10.92 -1.29
C THR A 91 10.46 10.25 -2.66
N GLY A 92 9.78 9.11 -2.87
CA GLY A 92 9.83 8.30 -4.08
C GLY A 92 10.84 7.16 -4.02
N SER A 93 11.59 7.06 -2.92
CA SER A 93 12.63 6.04 -2.70
C SER A 93 12.19 4.89 -1.79
N GLU A 94 11.01 5.01 -1.18
CA GLU A 94 10.48 4.07 -0.21
C GLU A 94 10.12 2.73 -0.84
N SER A 95 10.41 1.63 -0.16
CA SER A 95 10.07 0.29 -0.64
C SER A 95 8.59 -0.05 -0.52
N THR A 96 7.88 0.61 0.41
CA THR A 96 6.44 0.43 0.66
C THR A 96 5.82 1.74 1.06
N LEU A 97 4.54 1.92 0.72
CA LEU A 97 3.76 3.11 1.08
C LEU A 97 3.76 3.37 2.60
N LYS A 98 3.86 2.31 3.41
CA LYS A 98 3.95 2.42 4.89
C LYS A 98 5.20 3.13 5.39
N ASN A 99 6.26 3.21 4.57
CA ASN A 99 7.53 3.83 4.94
C ASN A 99 7.60 5.30 4.50
N CYS A 100 6.60 5.80 3.77
CA CYS A 100 6.51 7.22 3.47
C CYS A 100 6.22 8.02 4.72
N TRP A 101 6.65 9.28 4.76
CA TRP A 101 6.31 10.13 5.88
C TRP A 101 4.80 10.30 5.93
N CYS A 102 4.23 9.94 7.08
CA CYS A 102 2.83 10.15 7.38
C CYS A 102 2.75 11.26 8.43
N VAL A 103 1.96 12.31 8.18
CA VAL A 103 1.56 13.19 9.29
C VAL A 103 0.46 12.43 10.03
N GLU A 104 0.78 11.90 11.21
CA GLU A 104 -0.22 11.26 12.07
C GLU A 104 -1.30 12.29 12.45
N SER A 105 -2.48 12.17 11.83
CA SER A 105 -3.66 12.95 12.22
C SER A 105 -4.26 12.52 13.56
N TRP A 106 -3.58 11.67 14.34
CA TRP A 106 -3.96 11.35 15.73
C TRP A 106 -3.85 12.55 16.69
N THR A 107 -3.46 13.73 16.21
CA THR A 107 -3.41 14.96 17.02
C THR A 107 -4.47 16.01 16.68
N VAL A 108 -5.41 15.77 15.74
CA VAL A 108 -6.44 16.77 15.38
C VAL A 108 -7.85 16.49 15.93
N GLU A 109 -7.99 15.59 16.90
CA GLU A 109 -9.21 15.52 17.76
C GLU A 109 -9.04 16.23 19.13
N ASN A 110 -8.05 17.13 19.28
CA ASN A 110 -7.90 17.94 20.51
C ASN A 110 -7.63 19.44 20.26
N LEU A 111 -8.30 20.05 19.29
CA LEU A 111 -8.54 21.50 19.28
C LEU A 111 -10.03 21.81 19.11
#